data_AF-A0A920TX74-F1
#
_entry.id   AF-A0A920TX74-F1
#
_cell.length_a   1.000
_cell.length_b   1.000
_cell.length_c   1.000
_cell.angle_alpha   90.00
_cell.angle_beta   90.00
_cell.angle_gamma   90.00
#
_symmetry.space_group_name_H-M   'P 1'
#
loop_
_entity.id
_entity.type
_entity.pdbx_description
1 polymer ?
#
loop_
_entity_poly.entity_id
_entity_poly.type
_entity_poly.pdbx_seq_one_letter_code
_entity_poly.pdbx_strand_id
1 'polypeptide(L)'
;MSWIHVRDVAGIIMDAIDNPSYEGPLNAVSPNPITNRDFTSTLAAILKRPALFPVPGWILTLLFGEMSQIVIKSQKISSGRTKNLGYRFIYPKLERALKIICDQPGHIMRMEQWVPQPIDKIFDFFTDPKNLEILTPKFLKFKILRTTSSPIQKGTLLDYSLKIRKIPIRWQSKITECIPEVRFSDEQTKGPYKFWYHTHQFFEKNGGTIIRDRIFYKLPGWIPGDIIAHWFVKKDLEKIFFYRREVIEKLFNPKEKN
;
A
#
# COMPACT_ATOMS: atom_id res chain seq x y z
N MET A 1 15.97 -8.75 20.80
CA MET A 1 15.33 -7.98 19.73
C MET A 1 14.87 -6.64 20.27
N SER A 2 15.48 -5.58 19.75
CA SER A 2 14.92 -4.23 19.88
C SER A 2 13.88 -4.04 18.76
N TRP A 3 12.73 -3.49 19.11
CA TRP A 3 11.60 -3.28 18.21
C TRP A 3 10.95 -1.94 18.55
N ILE A 4 10.18 -1.36 17.65
CA ILE A 4 9.38 -0.15 17.92
C ILE A 4 8.20 -0.09 16.94
N HIS A 5 7.08 0.48 17.38
CA HIS A 5 5.96 0.76 16.50
C HIS A 5 6.19 2.08 15.74
N VAL A 6 5.83 2.16 14.46
CA VAL A 6 6.07 3.35 13.62
C VAL A 6 5.47 4.65 14.20
N ARG A 7 4.34 4.55 14.92
CA ARG A 7 3.73 5.70 15.62
C ARG A 7 4.57 6.19 16.79
N ASP A 8 5.28 5.31 17.49
CA ASP A 8 6.20 5.74 18.54
C ASP A 8 7.43 6.42 17.94
N VAL A 9 7.93 5.94 16.79
CA VAL A 9 9.01 6.64 16.06
C VAL A 9 8.58 8.06 15.68
N ALA A 10 7.40 8.21 15.05
CA ALA A 10 6.87 9.52 14.69
C ALA A 10 6.66 10.41 15.93
N GLY A 11 6.11 9.86 17.02
CA GLY A 11 5.90 10.61 18.25
C GLY A 11 7.21 11.08 18.90
N ILE A 12 8.26 10.25 18.91
CA ILE A 12 9.59 10.62 19.40
C ILE A 12 10.17 11.76 18.56
N ILE A 13 10.03 11.69 17.23
CA ILE A 13 10.50 12.75 16.34
C ILE A 13 9.77 14.06 16.63
N MET A 14 8.44 14.02 16.77
CA MET A 14 7.65 15.21 17.11
C MET A 14 8.05 15.79 18.48
N ASP A 15 8.20 14.95 19.50
CA ASP A 15 8.62 15.39 20.84
C ASP A 15 10.03 16.00 20.82
N ALA A 16 10.95 15.43 20.02
CA ALA A 16 12.30 15.96 19.87
C ALA A 16 12.37 17.30 19.11
N ILE A 17 11.42 17.57 18.21
CA ILE A 17 11.33 18.86 17.51
C ILE A 17 10.86 19.96 18.48
N ASP A 18 9.91 19.63 19.37
CA ASP A 18 9.27 20.62 20.24
C ASP A 18 10.00 20.80 21.58
N ASN A 19 10.85 19.85 22.00
CA ASN A 19 11.55 19.88 23.28
C ASN A 19 13.07 20.07 23.11
N PRO A 20 13.62 21.26 23.44
CA PRO A 20 15.05 21.55 23.32
C PRO A 20 15.97 20.65 24.13
N SER A 21 15.44 19.90 25.11
CA SER A 21 16.23 18.95 25.93
C SER A 21 16.74 17.75 25.11
N TYR A 22 16.20 17.54 23.91
CA TYR A 22 16.62 16.49 22.99
C TYR A 22 17.84 16.92 22.16
N GLU A 23 19.05 16.67 22.67
CA GLU A 23 20.30 16.99 21.96
C GLU A 23 21.08 15.76 21.48
N GLY A 24 21.57 15.72 20.24
CA GLY A 24 22.38 14.60 19.75
C GLY A 24 21.60 13.28 19.55
N PRO A 25 22.29 12.13 19.41
CA PRO A 25 21.66 10.89 18.96
C PRO A 25 20.68 10.30 19.99
N LEU A 26 19.52 9.83 19.50
CA LEU A 26 18.46 9.22 20.31
C LEU A 26 18.03 7.88 19.72
N ASN A 27 17.91 6.87 20.57
CA ASN A 27 17.42 5.55 20.17
C ASN A 27 15.89 5.51 20.16
N ALA A 28 15.30 5.40 18.97
CA ALA A 28 13.89 5.11 18.81
C ALA A 28 13.64 3.59 18.93
N VAL A 29 13.66 3.08 20.17
CA VAL A 29 13.33 1.68 20.48
C VAL A 29 12.31 1.58 21.61
N SER A 30 11.48 0.54 21.59
CA SER A 30 10.49 0.26 22.63
C SER A 30 11.16 -0.01 23.99
N PRO A 31 10.55 0.39 25.13
CA PRO A 31 11.12 0.21 26.47
C PRO A 31 11.28 -1.24 26.92
N ASN A 32 10.59 -2.17 26.27
CA ASN A 32 10.58 -3.58 26.66
C ASN A 32 11.17 -4.43 25.53
N PRO A 33 12.51 -4.60 25.46
CA PRO A 33 13.13 -5.50 24.50
C PRO A 33 12.69 -6.94 24.77
N ILE A 34 12.55 -7.73 23.72
CA ILE A 34 12.04 -9.12 23.78
C ILE A 34 13.00 -10.07 23.07
N THR A 35 12.85 -11.37 23.28
CA THR A 35 13.59 -12.37 22.50
C THR A 35 12.92 -12.63 21.14
N ASN A 36 13.66 -13.22 20.19
CA ASN A 36 13.07 -13.69 18.93
C ASN A 36 11.96 -14.72 19.17
N ARG A 37 12.11 -15.56 20.21
CA ARG A 37 11.11 -16.53 20.63
C ARG A 37 9.83 -15.85 21.07
N ASP A 38 9.91 -14.81 21.90
CA ASP A 38 8.75 -14.07 22.40
C ASP A 38 8.03 -13.30 21.27
N PHE A 39 8.80 -12.72 20.34
CA PHE A 39 8.23 -12.09 19.16
C PHE A 39 7.44 -13.11 18.33
N THR A 40 8.06 -14.25 18.04
CA THR A 40 7.49 -15.30 17.22
C THR A 40 6.25 -15.90 17.87
N SER A 41 6.27 -16.18 19.18
CA SER A 41 5.12 -16.74 19.90
C SER A 41 3.96 -15.76 20.01
N THR A 42 4.24 -14.48 20.27
CA THR A 42 3.21 -13.43 20.35
C THR A 42 2.55 -13.21 18.99
N LEU A 43 3.36 -13.14 17.93
CA LEU A 43 2.85 -13.04 16.56
C LEU A 43 2.00 -14.26 16.20
N ALA A 44 2.48 -15.47 16.46
CA ALA A 44 1.74 -16.72 16.29
C ALA A 44 0.36 -16.70 16.99
N ALA A 45 0.32 -16.30 18.26
CA ALA A 45 -0.91 -16.23 19.04
C ALA A 45 -1.93 -15.24 18.43
N ILE A 46 -1.49 -14.04 18.05
CA ILE A 46 -2.34 -13.02 17.44
C ILE A 46 -2.92 -13.49 16.11
N LEU A 47 -2.11 -14.19 15.32
CA LEU A 47 -2.52 -14.75 14.03
C LEU A 47 -3.30 -16.07 14.17
N LYS A 48 -3.52 -16.54 15.41
CA LYS A 48 -4.16 -17.82 15.77
C LYS A 48 -3.50 -19.03 15.10
N ARG A 49 -2.15 -19.05 15.04
CA ARG A 49 -1.37 -20.13 14.42
C ARG A 49 -0.15 -20.51 15.26
N PRO A 50 0.03 -21.79 15.63
CA PRO A 50 1.15 -22.20 16.48
C PRO A 50 2.50 -22.07 15.75
N ALA A 51 3.48 -21.43 16.40
CA ALA A 51 4.88 -21.39 15.94
C ALA A 51 5.62 -22.66 16.37
N LEU A 52 5.34 -23.78 15.71
CA LEU A 52 5.87 -25.09 16.08
C LEU A 52 7.38 -25.24 15.85
N PHE A 53 7.94 -24.53 14.87
CA PHE A 53 9.36 -24.58 14.56
C PHE A 53 9.93 -23.18 14.33
N PRO A 54 11.14 -22.87 14.84
CA PRO A 54 11.82 -21.63 14.51
C PRO A 54 12.13 -21.60 13.01
N VAL A 55 11.80 -20.48 12.34
CA VAL A 55 12.09 -20.32 10.92
C VAL A 55 13.62 -20.19 10.74
N PRO A 56 14.27 -21.09 9.98
CA PRO A 56 15.70 -20.98 9.70
C PRO A 56 16.04 -19.63 9.06
N GLY A 57 17.18 -19.04 9.45
CA GLY A 57 17.60 -17.71 8.97
C GLY A 57 17.72 -17.61 7.44
N TRP A 58 18.09 -18.69 6.75
CA TRP A 58 18.17 -18.71 5.29
C TRP A 58 16.80 -18.59 4.61
N ILE A 59 15.72 -19.08 5.24
CA ILE A 59 14.35 -18.89 4.73
C ILE A 59 13.95 -17.42 4.84
N LEU A 60 14.30 -16.76 5.95
CA LEU A 60 14.09 -15.32 6.10
C LEU A 60 14.90 -14.53 5.06
N THR A 61 16.14 -14.92 4.79
CA THR A 61 16.96 -14.30 3.73
C THR A 61 16.37 -14.51 2.35
N LEU A 62 15.79 -15.68 2.05
CA LEU A 62 15.10 -15.92 0.78
C LEU A 62 13.87 -15.02 0.61
N LEU A 63 13.07 -14.85 1.68
CA LEU A 63 11.83 -14.07 1.64
C LEU A 63 12.06 -12.56 1.66
N PHE A 64 13.03 -12.10 2.45
CA PHE A 64 13.23 -10.68 2.78
C PHE A 64 14.55 -10.10 2.25
N GLY A 65 15.42 -10.90 1.62
CA GLY A 65 16.72 -10.45 1.13
C GLY A 65 17.60 -9.91 2.26
N GLU A 66 18.32 -8.81 2.00
CA GLU A 66 19.20 -8.15 2.98
C GLU A 66 18.46 -7.65 4.25
N MET A 67 17.14 -7.41 4.16
CA MET A 67 16.32 -7.03 5.33
C MET A 67 16.23 -8.13 6.38
N SER A 68 16.51 -9.39 6.02
CA SER A 68 16.56 -10.50 6.98
C SER A 68 17.63 -10.27 8.04
N GLN A 69 18.71 -9.55 7.72
CA GLN A 69 19.77 -9.22 8.66
C GLN A 69 19.25 -8.38 9.83
N ILE A 70 18.23 -7.55 9.65
CA ILE A 70 17.64 -6.77 10.75
C ILE A 70 16.92 -7.70 11.76
N VAL A 71 16.25 -8.73 11.25
CA VAL A 71 15.53 -9.72 12.07
C VAL A 71 16.51 -10.69 12.74
N ILE A 72 17.58 -11.06 12.03
CA ILE A 72 18.59 -12.06 12.46
C ILE A 72 19.65 -11.42 13.37
N LYS A 73 20.21 -10.27 13.00
CA LYS A 73 21.20 -9.49 13.77
C LYS A 73 20.49 -8.46 14.66
N SER A 74 19.79 -8.95 15.67
CA SER A 74 19.18 -8.07 16.68
C SER A 74 20.25 -7.50 17.63
N GLN A 75 20.38 -6.18 17.70
CA GLN A 75 21.10 -5.51 18.79
C GLN A 75 20.16 -5.23 19.98
N LYS A 76 20.67 -5.33 21.21
CA LYS A 76 19.96 -4.92 22.42
C LYS A 76 20.25 -3.44 22.67
N ILE A 77 19.27 -2.59 22.38
CA ILE A 77 19.38 -1.14 22.43
C ILE A 77 18.51 -0.63 23.58
N SER A 78 19.03 0.32 24.36
CA SER A 78 18.30 0.94 25.46
C SER A 78 17.52 2.16 24.98
N SER A 79 16.27 2.30 25.43
CA SER A 79 15.45 3.50 25.31
C SER A 79 15.48 4.38 26.57
N GLY A 80 16.41 4.13 27.49
CA GLY A 80 16.51 4.85 28.77
C GLY A 80 16.53 6.36 28.60
N ARG A 81 17.28 6.87 27.61
CA ARG A 81 17.33 8.31 27.32
C ARG A 81 15.97 8.87 26.88
N THR A 82 15.32 8.22 25.92
CA THR A 82 13.98 8.59 25.43
C THR A 82 12.96 8.61 26.55
N LYS A 83 13.02 7.63 27.47
CA LYS A 83 12.16 7.58 28.65
C LYS A 83 12.49 8.69 29.65
N ASN A 84 13.76 8.96 29.91
CA ASN A 84 14.21 10.00 30.85
C ASN A 84 13.86 11.41 30.38
N LEU A 85 13.81 11.63 29.06
CA LEU A 85 13.37 12.89 28.45
C LEU A 85 11.84 13.07 28.49
N GLY A 86 11.09 12.08 29.02
CA GLY A 86 9.67 12.18 29.29
C GLY A 86 8.75 11.58 28.22
N TYR A 87 9.31 11.00 27.15
CA TYR A 87 8.49 10.41 26.08
C TYR A 87 7.61 9.27 26.61
N ARG A 88 6.30 9.37 26.37
CA ARG A 88 5.32 8.35 26.74
C ARG A 88 5.02 7.46 25.55
N PHE A 89 5.58 6.25 25.56
CA PHE A 89 5.32 5.24 24.53
C PHE A 89 3.84 4.89 24.44
N ILE A 90 3.28 5.00 23.23
CA ILE A 90 1.93 4.61 22.85
C ILE A 90 1.83 3.08 22.79
N TYR A 91 2.87 2.40 22.30
CA TYR A 91 2.93 0.94 22.18
C TYR A 91 4.10 0.33 22.96
N PRO A 92 4.08 0.36 24.31
CA PRO A 92 5.18 -0.18 25.11
C PRO A 92 5.23 -1.72 25.13
N LYS A 93 4.14 -2.40 24.73
CA LYS A 93 4.01 -3.86 24.73
C LYS A 93 3.81 -4.40 23.32
N LEU A 94 4.56 -5.44 22.97
CA LEU A 94 4.56 -6.02 21.61
C LEU A 94 3.17 -6.50 21.18
N GLU A 95 2.45 -7.18 22.07
CA GLU A 95 1.13 -7.76 21.76
C GLU A 95 0.15 -6.69 21.25
N ARG A 96 0.11 -5.52 21.89
CA ARG A 96 -0.77 -4.41 21.47
C ARG A 96 -0.34 -3.84 20.11
N ALA A 97 0.96 -3.69 19.89
CA ALA A 97 1.50 -3.22 18.61
C ALA A 97 1.14 -4.18 17.47
N LEU A 98 1.39 -5.48 17.66
CA LEU A 98 1.09 -6.51 16.68
C LEU A 98 -0.41 -6.66 16.43
N LYS A 99 -1.27 -6.61 17.46
CA LYS A 99 -2.73 -6.66 17.27
C LYS A 99 -3.20 -5.56 16.33
N ILE A 100 -2.79 -4.31 16.55
CA ILE A 100 -3.22 -3.19 15.71
C ILE A 100 -2.65 -3.26 14.28
N ILE A 101 -1.47 -3.85 14.09
CA ILE A 101 -0.90 -4.07 12.76
C ILE A 101 -1.61 -5.21 12.03
N CYS A 102 -1.93 -6.29 12.74
CA CYS A 102 -2.48 -7.53 12.17
C CYS A 102 -4.01 -7.51 12.05
N ASP A 103 -4.70 -6.67 12.82
CA ASP A 103 -6.16 -6.51 12.81
C ASP A 103 -6.62 -5.41 11.83
N GLN A 104 -5.74 -4.98 10.91
CA GLN A 104 -6.14 -3.98 9.93
C GLN A 104 -7.16 -4.58 8.95
N PRO A 105 -8.24 -3.87 8.64
CA PRO A 105 -9.29 -4.37 7.77
C PRO A 105 -8.82 -4.51 6.32
N GLY A 106 -7.61 -4.11 5.94
CA GLY A 106 -7.05 -4.24 4.60
C GLY A 106 -5.97 -3.19 4.35
N HIS A 107 -5.52 -3.10 3.10
CA HIS A 107 -4.44 -2.22 2.66
C HIS A 107 -4.99 -1.07 1.84
N ILE A 108 -4.42 0.13 2.03
CA ILE A 108 -4.78 1.32 1.27
C ILE A 108 -3.55 1.83 0.52
N MET A 109 -3.70 2.03 -0.77
CA MET A 109 -2.77 2.82 -1.59
C MET A 109 -3.46 4.10 -2.06
N ARG A 110 -2.70 5.20 -2.08
CA ARG A 110 -3.15 6.49 -2.60
C ARG A 110 -2.12 7.01 -3.60
N MET A 111 -2.58 7.57 -4.69
CA MET A 111 -1.77 8.29 -5.67
C MET A 111 -2.49 9.58 -6.05
N GLU A 112 -1.72 10.65 -6.26
CA GLU A 112 -2.25 11.93 -6.70
C GLU A 112 -1.33 12.51 -7.78
N GLN A 113 -1.91 13.06 -8.84
CA GLN A 113 -1.21 13.75 -9.92
C GLN A 113 -2.03 14.96 -10.36
N TRP A 114 -1.37 16.07 -10.63
CA TRP A 114 -1.98 17.22 -11.30
C TRP A 114 -1.64 17.21 -12.78
N VAL A 115 -2.58 17.62 -13.63
CA VAL A 115 -2.38 17.79 -15.08
C VAL A 115 -2.97 19.13 -15.56
N PRO A 116 -2.33 19.80 -16.54
CA PRO A 116 -2.78 21.10 -17.06
C PRO A 116 -3.91 20.96 -18.09
N GLN A 117 -4.98 20.26 -17.74
CA GLN A 117 -6.12 20.01 -18.61
C GLN A 117 -7.44 20.18 -17.83
N PRO A 118 -8.52 20.58 -18.52
CA PRO A 118 -9.82 20.74 -17.89
C PRO A 118 -10.40 19.38 -17.45
N ILE A 119 -11.29 19.42 -16.45
CA ILE A 119 -11.73 18.24 -15.72
C ILE A 119 -12.60 17.30 -16.57
N ASP A 120 -13.42 17.86 -17.46
CA ASP A 120 -14.23 17.15 -18.45
C ASP A 120 -13.38 16.26 -19.35
N LYS A 121 -12.32 16.80 -19.94
CA LYS A 121 -11.40 16.08 -20.82
C LYS A 121 -10.69 14.94 -20.11
N ILE A 122 -10.30 15.15 -18.86
CA ILE A 122 -9.67 14.11 -18.04
C ILE A 122 -10.69 13.05 -17.64
N PHE A 123 -11.90 13.45 -17.23
CA PHE A 123 -12.95 12.52 -16.84
C PHE A 123 -13.39 11.64 -18.01
N ASP A 124 -13.62 12.22 -19.19
CA ASP A 124 -13.95 11.50 -20.43
C ASP A 124 -12.87 10.49 -20.81
N PHE A 125 -11.59 10.88 -20.67
CA PHE A 125 -10.49 9.96 -20.91
C PHE A 125 -10.51 8.76 -19.95
N PHE A 126 -10.75 8.98 -18.65
CA PHE A 126 -10.77 7.89 -17.68
C PHE A 126 -12.01 7.01 -17.77
N THR A 127 -13.12 7.52 -18.32
CA THR A 127 -14.37 6.77 -18.44
C THR A 127 -14.48 5.95 -19.72
N ASP A 128 -13.62 6.16 -20.73
CA ASP A 128 -13.50 5.23 -21.85
C ASP A 128 -12.65 3.99 -21.44
N PRO A 129 -13.23 2.78 -21.40
CA PRO A 129 -12.50 1.56 -21.06
C PRO A 129 -11.24 1.35 -21.91
N LYS A 130 -11.21 1.78 -23.17
CA LYS A 130 -10.05 1.58 -24.06
C LYS A 130 -8.78 2.24 -23.50
N ASN A 131 -8.93 3.35 -22.78
CA ASN A 131 -7.81 4.07 -22.19
C ASN A 131 -7.20 3.31 -21.00
N LEU A 132 -7.94 2.38 -20.38
CA LEU A 132 -7.39 1.53 -19.34
C LEU A 132 -6.21 0.68 -19.83
N GLU A 133 -6.25 0.19 -21.07
CA GLU A 133 -5.13 -0.55 -21.65
C GLU A 133 -3.89 0.34 -21.82
N ILE A 134 -4.08 1.59 -22.27
CA ILE A 134 -3.01 2.57 -22.47
C ILE A 134 -2.34 2.92 -21.14
N LEU A 135 -3.14 3.09 -20.08
CA LEU A 135 -2.68 3.41 -18.73
C LEU A 135 -2.05 2.22 -17.97
N THR A 136 -2.06 1.03 -18.56
CA THR A 136 -1.57 -0.19 -17.91
C THR A 136 -0.23 -0.63 -18.50
N PRO A 137 0.78 -0.96 -17.67
CA PRO A 137 2.08 -1.37 -18.18
C PRO A 137 2.04 -2.58 -19.12
N LYS A 138 2.81 -2.53 -20.22
CA LYS A 138 2.92 -3.62 -21.20
C LYS A 138 3.32 -4.98 -20.59
N PHE A 139 4.10 -4.98 -19.50
CA PHE A 139 4.53 -6.24 -18.85
C PHE A 139 3.35 -7.04 -18.26
N LEU A 140 2.22 -6.38 -17.96
CA LEU A 140 1.02 -7.06 -17.50
C LEU A 140 0.24 -7.73 -18.63
N LYS A 141 0.57 -7.47 -19.90
CA LYS A 141 -0.18 -7.99 -21.07
C LYS A 141 -1.70 -7.84 -20.89
N PHE A 142 -2.10 -6.68 -20.37
CA PHE A 142 -3.49 -6.36 -20.09
C PHE A 142 -4.29 -6.34 -21.39
N LYS A 143 -5.47 -6.97 -21.37
CA LYS A 143 -6.41 -7.00 -22.50
C LYS A 143 -7.83 -6.99 -21.98
N ILE A 144 -8.64 -6.06 -22.47
CA ILE A 144 -10.07 -6.03 -22.27
C ILE A 144 -10.69 -7.15 -23.12
N LEU A 145 -11.47 -7.99 -22.47
CA LEU A 145 -12.18 -9.09 -23.12
C LEU A 145 -13.61 -8.67 -23.47
N ARG A 146 -14.27 -7.96 -22.56
CA ARG A 146 -15.65 -7.48 -22.73
C ARG A 146 -15.91 -6.27 -21.84
N THR A 147 -16.67 -5.32 -22.36
CA THR A 147 -17.33 -4.28 -21.58
C THR A 147 -18.82 -4.29 -21.89
N THR A 148 -19.64 -3.91 -20.91
CA THR A 148 -21.10 -3.83 -21.06
C THR A 148 -21.57 -2.45 -21.50
N SER A 149 -20.74 -1.41 -21.35
CA SER A 149 -20.99 -0.05 -21.82
C SER A 149 -19.66 0.67 -22.12
N SER A 150 -19.73 1.74 -22.92
CA SER A 150 -18.65 2.70 -23.12
C SER A 150 -19.28 4.04 -23.52
N PRO A 151 -19.03 5.16 -22.82
CA PRO A 151 -18.21 5.28 -21.60
C PRO A 151 -18.81 4.49 -20.43
N ILE A 152 -18.01 4.29 -19.38
CA ILE A 152 -18.47 3.57 -18.19
C ILE A 152 -19.55 4.34 -17.43
N GLN A 153 -20.52 3.61 -16.92
CA GLN A 153 -21.58 4.10 -16.04
C GLN A 153 -21.79 3.16 -14.85
N LYS A 154 -22.55 3.60 -13.83
CA LYS A 154 -22.91 2.74 -12.70
C LYS A 154 -23.53 1.42 -13.19
N GLY A 155 -23.02 0.29 -12.69
CA GLY A 155 -23.43 -1.05 -13.09
C GLY A 155 -22.62 -1.68 -14.21
N THR A 156 -21.74 -0.93 -14.89
CA THR A 156 -20.90 -1.45 -15.97
C THR A 156 -19.98 -2.55 -15.47
N LEU A 157 -20.01 -3.68 -16.13
CA LEU A 157 -19.07 -4.79 -15.97
C LEU A 157 -17.95 -4.71 -17.00
N LEU A 158 -16.71 -4.83 -16.54
CA LEU A 158 -15.50 -4.93 -17.35
C LEU A 158 -14.82 -6.27 -17.05
N ASP A 159 -14.73 -7.11 -18.08
CA ASP A 159 -13.99 -8.38 -18.07
C ASP A 159 -12.64 -8.16 -18.76
N TYR A 160 -11.54 -8.47 -18.07
CA TYR A 160 -10.20 -8.34 -18.62
C TYR A 160 -9.27 -9.47 -18.18
N SER A 161 -8.15 -9.61 -18.91
CA SER A 161 -7.08 -10.54 -18.59
C SER A 161 -5.75 -9.82 -18.47
N LEU A 162 -4.90 -10.30 -17.57
CA LEU A 162 -3.56 -9.79 -17.35
C LEU A 162 -2.63 -10.90 -16.84
N LYS A 163 -1.33 -10.61 -16.79
CA LYS A 163 -0.30 -11.47 -16.23
C LYS A 163 0.35 -10.79 -15.04
N ILE A 164 0.06 -11.27 -13.84
CA ILE A 164 0.76 -10.86 -12.63
C ILE A 164 1.93 -11.82 -12.44
N ARG A 165 3.17 -11.31 -12.45
CA ARG A 165 4.40 -12.12 -12.29
C ARG A 165 4.42 -13.35 -13.21
N LYS A 166 4.03 -13.17 -14.47
CA LYS A 166 3.89 -14.21 -15.52
C LYS A 166 2.70 -15.17 -15.36
N ILE A 167 1.97 -15.15 -14.25
CA ILE A 167 0.77 -15.96 -14.03
C ILE A 167 -0.42 -15.28 -14.71
N PRO A 168 -1.12 -15.95 -15.66
CA PRO A 168 -2.31 -15.39 -16.30
C PRO A 168 -3.49 -15.37 -15.32
N ILE A 169 -4.20 -14.26 -15.28
CA ILE A 169 -5.34 -14.01 -14.41
C ILE A 169 -6.47 -13.42 -15.24
N ARG A 170 -7.68 -13.92 -15.03
CA ARG A 170 -8.92 -13.29 -15.49
C ARG A 170 -9.53 -12.52 -14.32
N TRP A 171 -9.99 -11.31 -14.61
CA TRP A 171 -10.52 -10.40 -13.61
C TRP A 171 -11.78 -9.76 -14.17
N GLN A 172 -12.82 -9.68 -13.34
CA GLN A 172 -14.03 -8.91 -13.60
C GLN A 172 -14.19 -7.83 -12.54
N SER A 173 -14.42 -6.60 -12.99
CA SER A 173 -14.76 -5.45 -12.13
C SER A 173 -16.13 -4.90 -12.49
N LYS A 174 -16.79 -4.29 -11.50
CA LYS A 174 -18.08 -3.62 -11.64
C LYS A 174 -17.96 -2.17 -11.19
N ILE A 175 -18.42 -1.23 -12.01
CA ILE A 175 -18.55 0.17 -11.62
C ILE A 175 -19.69 0.29 -10.60
N THR A 176 -19.36 0.66 -9.36
CA THR A 176 -20.33 0.79 -8.27
C THR A 176 -20.94 2.19 -8.20
N GLU A 177 -20.20 3.18 -8.67
CA GLU A 177 -20.59 4.58 -8.70
C GLU A 177 -19.89 5.30 -9.86
N CYS A 178 -20.59 6.22 -10.51
CA CYS A 178 -20.04 7.11 -11.53
C CYS A 178 -20.83 8.43 -11.44
N ILE A 179 -20.15 9.49 -11.02
CA ILE A 179 -20.65 10.85 -10.93
C ILE A 179 -19.78 11.68 -11.89
N PRO A 180 -20.35 12.21 -12.99
CA PRO A 180 -19.62 13.00 -13.99
C PRO A 180 -18.74 14.07 -13.35
N GLU A 181 -17.51 14.20 -13.84
CA GLU A 181 -16.51 15.22 -13.43
C GLU A 181 -16.13 15.21 -11.94
N VAL A 182 -16.65 14.27 -11.14
CA VAL A 182 -16.39 14.20 -9.70
C VAL A 182 -15.63 12.93 -9.35
N ARG A 183 -16.22 11.76 -9.65
CA ARG A 183 -15.65 10.47 -9.26
C ARG A 183 -16.30 9.29 -9.94
N PHE A 184 -15.56 8.20 -10.03
CA PHE A 184 -16.15 6.86 -10.20
C PHE A 184 -15.39 5.84 -9.36
N SER A 185 -16.01 4.69 -9.14
CA SER A 185 -15.37 3.60 -8.41
C SER A 185 -15.76 2.24 -8.95
N ASP A 186 -14.79 1.34 -8.94
CA ASP A 186 -14.94 -0.05 -9.31
C ASP A 186 -14.66 -0.99 -8.14
N GLU A 187 -15.40 -2.09 -8.12
CA GLU A 187 -15.18 -3.21 -7.21
C GLU A 187 -14.88 -4.46 -8.02
N GLN A 188 -13.92 -5.27 -7.56
CA GLN A 188 -13.71 -6.59 -8.13
C GLN A 188 -14.89 -7.51 -7.77
N THR A 189 -15.56 -8.07 -8.78
CA THR A 189 -16.54 -9.14 -8.59
C THR A 189 -15.89 -10.52 -8.68
N LYS A 190 -14.85 -10.67 -9.52
CA LYS A 190 -14.04 -11.89 -9.66
C LYS A 190 -12.59 -11.52 -9.89
N GLY A 191 -11.67 -12.10 -9.14
CA GLY A 191 -10.24 -11.84 -9.35
C GLY A 191 -9.38 -12.36 -8.21
N PRO A 192 -8.09 -12.00 -8.19
CA PRO A 192 -7.11 -12.58 -7.28
C PRO A 192 -7.18 -12.00 -5.86
N TYR A 193 -7.95 -10.94 -5.62
CA TYR A 193 -8.09 -10.32 -4.30
C TYR A 193 -9.28 -10.91 -3.53
N LYS A 194 -9.21 -10.93 -2.19
CA LYS A 194 -10.39 -11.19 -1.35
C LYS A 194 -11.36 -10.01 -1.41
N PHE A 195 -10.82 -8.81 -1.52
CA PHE A 195 -11.57 -7.58 -1.70
C PHE A 195 -10.71 -6.60 -2.49
N TRP A 196 -11.31 -5.87 -3.43
CA TRP A 196 -10.67 -4.80 -4.16
C TRP A 196 -11.71 -3.74 -4.49
N TYR A 197 -11.42 -2.51 -4.09
CA TYR A 197 -12.23 -1.34 -4.36
C TYR A 197 -11.31 -0.19 -4.74
N HIS A 198 -11.51 0.37 -5.92
CA HIS A 198 -10.69 1.46 -6.44
C HIS A 198 -11.61 2.65 -6.72
N THR A 199 -11.25 3.81 -6.16
CA THR A 199 -11.91 5.09 -6.41
C THR A 199 -10.99 6.00 -7.19
N HIS A 200 -11.53 6.60 -8.24
CA HIS A 200 -10.96 7.70 -9.00
C HIS A 200 -11.73 8.98 -8.65
N GLN A 201 -11.02 10.03 -8.25
CA GLN A 201 -11.60 11.33 -7.94
C GLN A 201 -10.90 12.41 -8.74
N PHE A 202 -11.65 13.42 -9.15
CA PHE A 202 -11.17 14.53 -9.96
C PHE A 202 -11.51 15.84 -9.24
N PHE A 203 -10.56 16.77 -9.23
CA PHE A 203 -10.74 18.09 -8.63
C PHE A 203 -10.11 19.15 -9.51
N GLU A 204 -10.82 20.24 -9.75
CA GLU A 204 -10.20 21.41 -10.37
C GLU A 204 -9.24 22.08 -9.39
N LYS A 205 -8.04 22.43 -9.87
CA LYS A 205 -7.07 23.21 -9.10
C LYS A 205 -6.11 23.94 -10.04
N ASN A 206 -5.92 25.24 -9.80
CA ASN A 206 -4.92 26.06 -10.50
C ASN A 206 -5.00 25.97 -12.03
N GLY A 207 -6.22 26.00 -12.60
CA GLY A 207 -6.42 25.92 -14.05
C GLY A 207 -6.16 24.54 -14.66
N GLY A 208 -6.02 23.50 -13.84
CA GLY A 208 -5.89 22.10 -14.28
C GLY A 208 -6.67 21.16 -13.37
N THR A 209 -6.39 19.87 -13.48
CA THR A 209 -7.12 18.81 -12.79
C THR A 209 -6.19 17.99 -11.90
N ILE A 210 -6.55 17.83 -10.63
CA ILE A 210 -6.00 16.79 -9.76
C ILE A 210 -6.76 15.49 -10.01
N ILE A 211 -6.01 14.45 -10.37
CA ILE A 211 -6.46 13.06 -10.40
C ILE A 211 -5.99 12.40 -9.12
N ARG A 212 -6.94 11.90 -8.33
CA ARG A 212 -6.66 11.16 -7.08
C ARG A 212 -7.20 9.75 -7.18
N ASP A 213 -6.30 8.80 -7.08
CA ASP A 213 -6.60 7.38 -7.01
C ASP A 213 -6.49 6.88 -5.56
N ARG A 214 -7.48 6.12 -5.13
CA ARG A 214 -7.45 5.39 -3.85
C ARG A 214 -7.85 3.94 -4.08
N ILE A 215 -6.96 3.02 -3.75
CA ILE A 215 -7.23 1.58 -3.81
C ILE A 215 -7.30 1.05 -2.39
N PHE A 216 -8.39 0.40 -2.06
CA PHE A 216 -8.55 -0.40 -0.86
C PHE A 216 -8.61 -1.88 -1.26
N TYR A 217 -7.69 -2.69 -0.75
CA TYR A 217 -7.62 -4.10 -1.11
C TYR A 217 -7.32 -5.01 0.09
N LYS A 218 -7.79 -6.25 0.01
CA LYS A 218 -7.45 -7.33 0.94
C LYS A 218 -6.97 -8.53 0.14
N LEU A 219 -5.85 -9.11 0.54
CA LEU A 219 -5.36 -10.32 -0.14
C LEU A 219 -6.11 -11.56 0.37
N PRO A 220 -6.30 -12.58 -0.48
CA PRO A 220 -6.73 -13.88 0.00
C PRO A 220 -5.60 -14.52 0.83
N GLY A 221 -5.96 -15.41 1.76
CA GLY A 221 -5.00 -16.13 2.58
C GLY A 221 -4.97 -15.68 4.05
N TRP A 222 -3.84 -15.90 4.71
CA TRP A 222 -3.68 -15.78 6.17
C TRP A 222 -2.95 -14.48 6.52
N ILE A 223 -3.21 -13.89 7.69
CA ILE A 223 -2.69 -12.56 8.08
C ILE A 223 -1.16 -12.35 7.88
N PRO A 224 -0.23 -13.28 8.22
CA PRO A 224 1.19 -13.06 7.92
C PRO A 224 1.51 -13.22 6.43
N GLY A 225 0.76 -14.07 5.73
CA GLY A 225 0.78 -14.17 4.27
C GLY A 225 0.28 -12.88 3.63
N ASP A 226 -0.75 -12.25 4.18
CA ASP A 226 -1.26 -10.95 3.75
C ASP A 226 -0.20 -9.84 3.96
N ILE A 227 0.56 -9.82 5.06
CA ILE A 227 1.64 -8.83 5.25
C ILE A 227 2.79 -9.03 4.26
N ILE A 228 3.29 -10.26 4.10
CA ILE A 228 4.41 -10.54 3.17
C ILE A 228 3.97 -10.36 1.73
N ALA A 229 2.82 -10.92 1.35
CA ALA A 229 2.27 -10.74 0.02
C ALA A 229 1.90 -9.28 -0.25
N HIS A 230 1.44 -8.54 0.77
CA HIS A 230 1.19 -7.11 0.66
C HIS A 230 2.43 -6.37 0.22
N TRP A 231 3.62 -6.67 0.76
CA TRP A 231 4.85 -6.01 0.32
C TRP A 231 5.12 -6.21 -1.17
N PHE A 232 4.93 -7.44 -1.67
CA PHE A 232 5.08 -7.74 -3.09
C PHE A 232 4.01 -7.06 -3.95
N VAL A 233 2.75 -7.10 -3.52
CA VAL A 233 1.62 -6.47 -4.20
C VAL A 233 1.76 -4.94 -4.21
N LYS A 234 2.20 -4.35 -3.11
CA LYS A 234 2.48 -2.92 -2.98
C LYS A 234 3.53 -2.49 -4.01
N LYS A 235 4.65 -3.22 -4.11
CA LYS A 235 5.67 -2.95 -5.14
C LYS A 235 5.13 -3.07 -6.56
N ASP A 236 4.27 -4.05 -6.82
CA ASP A 236 3.67 -4.22 -8.15
C ASP A 236 2.70 -3.06 -8.45
N LEU A 237 1.88 -2.64 -7.48
CA LEU A 237 0.99 -1.47 -7.59
C LEU A 237 1.75 -0.16 -7.78
N GLU A 238 2.83 0.07 -7.03
CA GLU A 238 3.70 1.25 -7.18
C GLU A 238 4.24 1.34 -8.60
N LYS A 239 4.72 0.23 -9.18
CA LYS A 239 5.19 0.18 -10.57
C LYS A 239 4.08 0.49 -11.58
N ILE A 240 2.88 -0.04 -11.36
CA ILE A 240 1.72 0.20 -12.23
C ILE A 240 1.35 1.69 -12.23
N PHE A 241 1.26 2.29 -11.05
CA PHE A 241 0.86 3.69 -10.92
C PHE A 241 1.96 4.67 -11.30
N PHE A 242 3.24 4.29 -11.14
CA PHE A 242 4.34 5.07 -11.69
C PHE A 242 4.29 5.12 -13.22
N TYR A 243 4.12 3.98 -13.88
CA TYR A 243 3.94 3.94 -15.34
C TYR A 243 2.71 4.74 -15.78
N ARG A 244 1.57 4.56 -15.10
CA ARG A 244 0.34 5.33 -15.37
C ARG A 244 0.61 6.82 -15.31
N ARG A 245 1.31 7.29 -14.27
CA ARG A 245 1.69 8.69 -14.10
C ARG A 245 2.51 9.21 -15.28
N GLU A 246 3.52 8.46 -15.72
CA GLU A 246 4.35 8.84 -16.87
C GLU A 246 3.55 8.91 -18.18
N VAL A 247 2.61 7.99 -18.38
CA VAL A 247 1.74 7.99 -19.58
C VAL A 247 0.79 9.18 -19.56
N ILE A 248 0.13 9.44 -18.42
CA ILE A 248 -0.74 10.61 -18.24
C ILE A 248 0.02 11.90 -18.49
N GLU A 249 1.24 12.01 -17.93
CA GLU A 249 2.10 13.18 -18.13
C GLU A 249 2.40 13.41 -19.62
N LYS A 250 2.76 12.35 -20.36
CA LYS A 250 3.04 12.44 -21.79
C LYS A 250 1.81 12.82 -22.63
N LEU A 251 0.63 12.35 -22.24
CA LEU A 251 -0.62 12.59 -22.97
C LEU A 251 -1.18 14.00 -22.74
N PHE A 252 -1.05 14.51 -21.52
CA PHE A 252 -1.76 15.72 -21.09
C PHE A 252 -0.85 16.90 -20.73
N ASN A 253 0.46 16.67 -20.67
CA ASN A 253 1.48 17.70 -20.52
C ASN A 253 2.60 17.51 -21.55
N PRO A 254 2.30 17.50 -22.87
CA PRO A 254 3.36 17.47 -23.87
C PRO A 254 4.18 18.75 -23.73
N LYS A 255 5.43 18.62 -23.28
CA LYS A 255 6.41 19.69 -23.42
C LYS A 255 6.43 20.08 -24.90
N GLU A 256 6.23 21.36 -25.18
CA GLU A 256 6.49 21.90 -26.52
C GLU A 256 7.86 21.38 -26.96
N LYS A 257 7.88 20.67 -28.08
CA LYS A 257 9.13 20.35 -28.75
C LYS A 257 9.69 21.70 -29.21
N ASN A 258 10.59 22.28 -28.43
CA ASN A 258 11.52 23.30 -28.91
C ASN A 258 12.36 22.71 -30.06
#